data_AF-X1D5H5-F1
#
_entry.id   AF-X1D5H5-F1
#
_cell.length_a   1.000
_cell.length_b   1.000
_cell.length_c   1.000
_cell.angle_alpha   90.00
_cell.angle_beta   90.00
_cell.angle_gamma   90.00
#
_symmetry.space_group_name_H-M   'P 1'
#
loop_
_entity.id
_entity.type
_entity.pdbx_description
1 polymer ?
#
loop_
_entity_poly.entity_id
_entity_poly.type
_entity_poly.pdbx_seq_one_letter_code
_entity_poly.pdbx_strand_id
1 'polypeptide(L)'
;MIKKGKKKNNLTPFKVGGKVKPPYFVGREKELEKLVNDAKTLSQNNVIVAPRRYGKTSLLHNVKILTEKESDILVVDVNCREMDSIEDFYKITIAAMLGAYERRHKVKGFLSTFQRVFYDKIVETLRRVQKIGGSLGKVGEFYLKFREKSVREKDLAKATFDFIRNFSEEKKQNMIIIFDEFQKTHSFD
;
A
#
# COMPACT_ATOMS: atom_id res chain seq x y z
N MET A 1 -10.42 -18.17 -50.46
CA MET A 1 -9.59 -17.14 -49.80
C MET A 1 -10.52 -16.15 -49.09
N ILE A 2 -10.89 -16.42 -47.83
CA ILE A 2 -11.85 -15.59 -47.08
C ILE A 2 -11.05 -14.62 -46.21
N LYS A 3 -11.13 -13.32 -46.51
CA LYS A 3 -10.53 -12.26 -45.69
C LYS A 3 -11.23 -12.25 -44.32
N LYS A 4 -10.54 -12.72 -43.28
CA LYS A 4 -10.96 -12.51 -41.88
C LYS A 4 -11.05 -11.01 -41.62
N GLY A 5 -12.27 -10.49 -41.49
CA GLY A 5 -12.51 -9.11 -41.07
C GLY A 5 -11.87 -8.87 -39.70
N LYS A 6 -11.06 -7.81 -39.58
CA LYS A 6 -10.58 -7.31 -38.30
C LYS A 6 -11.80 -7.06 -37.40
N LYS A 7 -11.89 -7.74 -36.25
CA LYS A 7 -12.85 -7.39 -35.19
C LYS A 7 -12.70 -5.90 -34.89
N LYS A 8 -13.71 -5.09 -35.19
CA LYS A 8 -13.82 -3.75 -34.62
C LYS A 8 -13.90 -3.93 -33.11
N ASN A 9 -12.89 -3.45 -32.39
CA ASN A 9 -12.98 -3.31 -30.94
C ASN A 9 -14.06 -2.24 -30.69
N ASN A 10 -15.30 -2.66 -30.42
CA ASN A 10 -16.33 -1.78 -29.88
C ASN A 10 -15.91 -1.39 -28.46
N LEU A 11 -15.08 -0.35 -28.35
CA LEU A 11 -14.78 0.28 -27.07
C LEU A 11 -16.06 0.98 -26.62
N THR A 12 -16.66 0.50 -25.52
CA THR A 12 -17.73 1.23 -24.86
C THR A 12 -17.18 2.58 -24.40
N PRO A 13 -17.90 3.70 -24.62
CA PRO A 13 -17.40 5.03 -24.22
C PRO A 13 -17.34 5.18 -22.70
N PHE A 14 -18.13 4.38 -21.97
CA PHE A 14 -18.17 4.37 -20.52
C PHE A 14 -17.67 3.03 -19.98
N LYS A 15 -16.93 3.12 -18.85
CA LYS A 15 -16.55 1.97 -18.04
C LYS A 15 -17.18 2.11 -16.66
N VAL A 16 -18.01 1.13 -16.30
CA VAL A 16 -18.68 1.08 -15.00
C VAL A 16 -17.93 0.13 -14.09
N GLY A 17 -17.65 0.57 -12.87
CA GLY A 17 -16.99 -0.24 -11.85
C GLY A 17 -15.46 -0.31 -11.97
N GLY A 18 -14.83 -0.53 -10.81
CA GLY A 18 -13.38 -0.65 -10.68
C GLY A 18 -12.61 0.66 -10.90
N LYS A 19 -11.28 0.55 -10.84
CA LYS A 19 -10.35 1.64 -11.12
C LYS A 19 -10.31 1.93 -12.63
N VAL A 20 -10.35 3.20 -13.01
CA VAL A 20 -10.25 3.64 -14.40
C VAL A 20 -8.93 4.38 -14.65
N LYS A 21 -8.45 4.34 -15.89
CA LYS A 21 -7.25 5.03 -16.40
C LYS A 21 -7.59 5.71 -17.72
N PRO A 22 -6.77 6.63 -18.25
CA PRO A 22 -6.98 7.21 -19.58
C PRO A 22 -7.26 6.14 -20.65
N PRO A 23 -8.22 6.36 -21.57
CA PRO A 23 -9.01 7.58 -21.74
C PRO A 23 -10.27 7.69 -20.86
N TYR A 24 -10.53 6.72 -19.98
CA TYR A 24 -11.75 6.67 -19.15
C TYR A 24 -11.67 7.48 -17.86
N PHE A 25 -10.49 8.01 -17.52
CA PHE A 25 -10.27 8.91 -16.40
C PHE A 25 -10.20 10.35 -16.95
N VAL A 26 -11.20 11.17 -16.61
CA VAL A 26 -11.39 12.53 -17.16
C VAL A 26 -11.87 13.49 -16.06
N GLY A 27 -11.63 14.80 -16.23
CA GLY A 27 -12.21 15.87 -15.40
C GLY A 27 -11.57 16.02 -14.01
N ARG A 28 -10.35 15.52 -13.85
CA ARG A 28 -9.56 15.49 -12.59
C ARG A 28 -8.10 15.84 -12.84
N GLU A 29 -7.81 16.49 -13.96
CA GLU A 29 -6.45 16.72 -14.45
C GLU A 29 -5.65 17.57 -13.46
N LYS A 30 -6.28 18.62 -12.90
CA LYS A 30 -5.64 19.51 -11.91
C LYS A 30 -5.34 18.78 -10.60
N GLU A 31 -6.27 17.99 -10.07
CA GLU A 31 -6.04 17.22 -8.85
C GLU A 31 -4.97 16.15 -9.06
N LEU A 32 -4.98 15.49 -10.22
CA LEU A 32 -3.98 14.49 -10.57
C LEU A 32 -2.58 15.13 -10.65
N GLU A 33 -2.45 16.25 -11.36
CA GLU A 33 -1.20 16.99 -11.49
C GLU A 33 -0.66 17.41 -10.12
N LYS A 34 -1.50 18.02 -9.27
CA LYS A 34 -1.10 18.41 -7.90
C LYS A 34 -0.61 17.22 -7.09
N LEU A 35 -1.38 16.12 -7.06
CA LEU A 35 -1.05 14.96 -6.24
C LEU A 35 0.20 14.22 -6.74
N VAL A 36 0.40 14.16 -8.06
CA VAL A 36 1.62 13.59 -8.65
C VAL A 36 2.82 14.47 -8.33
N ASN A 37 2.70 15.80 -8.43
CA ASN A 37 3.77 16.71 -8.05
C ASN A 37 4.13 16.54 -6.58
N ASP A 38 3.15 16.57 -5.67
CA ASP A 38 3.37 16.38 -4.22
C ASP A 38 4.05 15.04 -3.92
N ALA A 39 3.63 13.97 -4.60
CA ALA A 39 4.22 12.65 -4.47
C ALA A 39 5.68 12.59 -4.96
N LYS A 40 5.98 13.25 -6.09
CA LYS A 40 7.34 13.29 -6.67
C LYS A 40 8.30 14.16 -5.86
N THR A 41 7.81 15.26 -5.30
CA THR A 41 8.62 16.17 -4.49
C THR A 41 8.69 15.78 -3.02
N LEU A 42 7.91 14.77 -2.59
CA LEU A 42 7.77 14.35 -1.19
C LEU A 42 7.48 15.54 -0.25
N SER A 43 6.68 16.50 -0.73
CA SER A 43 6.55 17.82 -0.10
C SER A 43 5.52 17.87 1.02
N GLN A 44 4.44 17.10 0.90
CA GLN A 44 3.32 17.14 1.84
C GLN A 44 2.49 15.85 1.83
N ASN A 45 1.84 15.60 2.97
CA ASN A 45 0.79 14.59 3.08
C ASN A 45 -0.53 15.16 2.55
N ASN A 46 -1.29 14.34 1.81
CA ASN A 46 -2.56 14.75 1.22
C ASN A 46 -3.73 13.95 1.82
N VAL A 47 -4.84 14.63 2.09
CA VAL A 47 -6.12 14.01 2.50
C VAL A 47 -7.17 14.35 1.44
N ILE A 48 -7.83 13.32 0.89
CA ILE A 48 -8.84 13.49 -0.15
C ILE A 48 -10.22 13.15 0.43
N VAL A 49 -11.07 14.16 0.58
CA VAL A 49 -12.44 14.01 1.08
C VAL A 49 -13.43 14.25 -0.05
N ALA A 50 -14.29 13.27 -0.33
CA ALA A 50 -15.39 13.40 -1.29
C ALA A 50 -16.46 12.30 -1.01
N PRO A 51 -17.69 12.41 -1.54
CA PRO A 51 -18.68 11.35 -1.38
C PRO A 51 -18.30 10.03 -2.07
N ARG A 52 -19.07 8.96 -1.79
CA ARG A 52 -18.88 7.64 -2.42
C ARG A 52 -19.12 7.74 -3.93
N ARG A 53 -18.32 7.02 -4.73
CA ARG A 53 -18.38 6.98 -6.20
C ARG A 53 -17.97 8.28 -6.93
N TYR A 54 -17.32 9.22 -6.25
CA TYR A 54 -16.74 10.42 -6.88
C TYR A 54 -15.39 10.19 -7.58
N GLY A 55 -14.92 8.95 -7.69
CA GLY A 55 -13.69 8.62 -8.42
C GLY A 55 -12.37 8.77 -7.65
N LYS A 56 -12.40 8.93 -6.32
CA LYS A 56 -11.18 9.04 -5.48
C LYS A 56 -10.19 7.88 -5.69
N THR A 57 -10.68 6.64 -5.64
CA THR A 57 -9.85 5.44 -5.85
C THR A 57 -9.26 5.38 -7.25
N SER A 58 -9.97 5.88 -8.26
CA SER A 58 -9.42 6.03 -9.63
C SER A 58 -8.38 7.15 -9.71
N LEU A 59 -8.60 8.28 -9.02
CA LEU A 59 -7.60 9.36 -8.94
C LEU A 59 -6.29 8.85 -8.30
N LEU A 60 -6.37 8.22 -7.12
CA LEU A 60 -5.21 7.63 -6.44
C LEU A 60 -4.52 6.56 -7.29
N HIS A 61 -5.27 5.76 -8.03
CA HIS A 61 -4.71 4.79 -8.96
C HIS A 61 -3.90 5.43 -10.09
N ASN A 62 -4.37 6.56 -10.64
CA ASN A 62 -3.64 7.29 -11.67
C ASN A 62 -2.42 8.02 -11.09
N VAL A 63 -2.50 8.54 -9.86
CA VAL A 63 -1.34 9.08 -9.13
C VAL A 63 -0.25 8.02 -9.04
N LYS A 64 -0.60 6.80 -8.59
CA LYS A 64 0.34 5.68 -8.55
C LYS A 64 1.00 5.41 -9.90
N ILE A 65 0.21 5.25 -10.96
CA ILE A 65 0.73 4.92 -12.29
C ILE A 65 1.71 5.99 -12.78
N LEU A 66 1.37 7.27 -12.63
CA LEU A 66 2.21 8.37 -13.10
C LEU A 66 3.48 8.51 -12.24
N THR A 67 3.35 8.48 -10.92
CA THR A 67 4.49 8.58 -10.01
C THR A 67 5.49 7.45 -10.25
N GLU A 68 5.04 6.19 -10.35
CA GLU A 68 5.93 5.04 -10.61
C GLU A 68 6.55 5.08 -12.02
N LYS A 69 5.87 5.70 -13.00
CA LYS A 69 6.39 5.86 -14.36
C LYS A 69 7.45 6.96 -14.47
N GLU A 70 7.29 8.04 -13.71
CA GLU A 70 8.06 9.27 -13.86
C GLU A 70 9.14 9.45 -12.78
N SER A 71 9.21 8.57 -11.78
CA SER A 71 10.15 8.68 -10.68
C SER A 71 10.51 7.33 -10.08
N ASP A 72 11.67 7.26 -9.42
CA ASP A 72 12.07 6.08 -8.68
C ASP A 72 11.43 6.04 -7.27
N ILE A 73 10.11 6.21 -7.21
CA ILE A 73 9.32 6.18 -5.97
C ILE A 73 8.44 4.95 -5.97
N LEU A 74 8.51 4.15 -4.90
CA LEU A 74 7.62 3.00 -4.67
C LEU A 74 6.27 3.49 -4.15
N VAL A 75 5.18 3.19 -4.84
CA VAL A 75 3.83 3.56 -4.39
C VAL A 75 3.09 2.35 -3.83
N VAL A 76 2.88 2.37 -2.52
CA VAL A 76 2.22 1.30 -1.75
C VAL A 76 0.74 1.63 -1.63
N ASP A 77 -0.13 0.76 -2.14
CA ASP A 77 -1.58 0.87 -1.90
C ASP A 77 -1.94 0.04 -0.67
N VAL A 78 -2.59 0.66 0.30
CA VAL A 78 -3.12 0.03 1.50
C VAL A 78 -4.64 0.15 1.47
N ASN A 79 -5.33 -0.99 1.38
CA ASN A 79 -6.77 -1.05 1.50
C ASN A 79 -7.15 -1.15 2.98
N CYS A 80 -7.75 -0.10 3.51
CA CYS A 80 -8.13 0.03 4.92
C CYS A 80 -9.50 -0.59 5.22
N ARG A 81 -10.15 -1.24 4.25
CA ARG A 81 -11.49 -1.81 4.45
C ARG A 81 -11.50 -2.93 5.47
N GLU A 82 -10.46 -3.74 5.51
CA GLU A 82 -10.40 -4.88 6.45
C GLU A 82 -9.66 -4.51 7.75
N MET A 83 -9.47 -3.21 8.03
CA MET A 83 -8.80 -2.76 9.26
C MET A 83 -9.83 -2.45 10.35
N ASP A 84 -9.93 -3.33 11.34
CA ASP A 84 -10.83 -3.16 12.49
C ASP A 84 -10.07 -2.90 13.80
N SER A 85 -8.73 -2.93 13.76
CA SER A 85 -7.86 -2.71 14.92
C SER A 85 -6.52 -2.06 14.54
N ILE A 86 -5.80 -1.56 15.55
CA ILE A 86 -4.42 -1.08 15.32
C ILE A 86 -3.46 -2.22 14.95
N GLU A 87 -3.78 -3.45 15.36
CA GLU A 87 -3.06 -4.64 14.95
C GLU A 87 -3.24 -4.92 13.45
N ASP A 88 -4.45 -4.73 12.91
CA ASP A 88 -4.70 -4.83 11.47
C ASP A 88 -3.98 -3.73 10.71
N PHE A 89 -3.98 -2.49 11.24
CA PHE A 89 -3.18 -1.41 10.68
C PHE A 89 -1.71 -1.80 10.56
N TYR A 90 -1.13 -2.40 11.60
CA TYR A 90 0.25 -2.90 11.58
C TYR A 90 0.46 -3.99 10.53
N LYS A 91 -0.34 -5.06 10.58
CA LYS A 91 -0.23 -6.24 9.70
C LYS A 91 -0.41 -5.86 8.23
N ILE A 92 -1.52 -5.21 7.91
CA ILE A 92 -1.93 -4.94 6.53
C ILE A 92 -0.99 -3.93 5.88
N THR A 93 -0.59 -2.88 6.61
CA THR A 93 0.32 -1.86 6.07
C THR A 93 1.70 -2.46 5.75
N ILE A 94 2.29 -3.21 6.67
CA ILE A 94 3.61 -3.82 6.46
C ILE A 94 3.55 -4.88 5.36
N ALA A 95 2.51 -5.72 5.34
CA ALA A 95 2.32 -6.69 4.27
C ALA A 95 2.18 -6.04 2.89
N ALA A 96 1.39 -4.97 2.79
CA ALA A 96 1.23 -4.21 1.54
C ALA A 96 2.56 -3.61 1.06
N MET A 97 3.33 -3.04 1.98
CA MET A 97 4.65 -2.45 1.70
C MET A 97 5.65 -3.50 1.23
N LEU A 98 5.79 -4.62 1.95
CA LEU A 98 6.69 -5.71 1.57
C LEU A 98 6.30 -6.31 0.22
N GLY A 99 5.01 -6.56 -0.01
CA GLY A 99 4.51 -7.07 -1.29
C GLY A 99 4.65 -6.08 -2.46
N ALA A 100 4.60 -4.77 -2.20
CA ALA A 100 4.89 -3.76 -3.21
C ALA A 100 6.38 -3.74 -3.56
N TYR A 101 7.26 -3.78 -2.56
CA TYR A 101 8.70 -3.84 -2.75
C TYR A 101 9.14 -5.10 -3.51
N GLU A 102 8.65 -6.28 -3.09
CA GLU A 102 8.92 -7.56 -3.76
C GLU A 102 8.57 -7.53 -5.24
N ARG A 103 7.37 -7.03 -5.59
CA ARG A 103 6.92 -6.91 -6.97
C ARG A 103 7.79 -5.96 -7.78
N ARG A 104 8.14 -4.79 -7.23
CA ARG A 104 8.97 -3.78 -7.91
C ARG A 104 10.37 -4.31 -8.21
N HIS A 105 11.02 -4.92 -7.21
CA HIS A 105 12.41 -5.36 -7.31
C HIS A 105 12.56 -6.82 -7.76
N LYS A 106 11.45 -7.52 -8.02
CA LYS A 106 11.40 -8.94 -8.41
C LYS A 106 12.10 -9.87 -7.40
N VAL A 107 12.07 -9.48 -6.12
CA VAL A 107 12.57 -10.29 -5.00
C VAL A 107 11.41 -11.05 -4.34
N LYS A 108 11.72 -12.09 -3.58
CA LYS A 108 10.71 -12.93 -2.91
C LYS A 108 11.15 -13.23 -1.48
N GLY A 109 10.18 -13.51 -0.63
CA GLY A 109 10.40 -14.10 0.68
C GLY A 109 10.16 -13.14 1.85
N PHE A 110 10.27 -11.83 1.67
CA PHE A 110 9.95 -10.82 2.69
C PHE A 110 8.51 -10.93 3.17
N LEU A 111 7.53 -10.93 2.25
CA LEU A 111 6.11 -10.98 2.61
C LEU A 111 5.77 -12.30 3.28
N SER A 112 6.20 -13.43 2.71
CA SER A 112 5.93 -14.75 3.29
C SER A 112 6.61 -14.93 4.65
N THR A 113 7.81 -14.36 4.82
CA THR A 113 8.52 -14.39 6.11
C THR A 113 7.76 -13.59 7.15
N PHE A 114 7.35 -12.37 6.79
CA PHE A 114 6.53 -11.53 7.65
C PHE A 114 5.23 -12.26 8.04
N GLN A 115 4.47 -12.79 7.08
CA GLN A 115 3.24 -13.54 7.32
C GLN A 115 3.43 -14.71 8.28
N ARG A 116 4.52 -15.47 8.17
CA ARG A 116 4.83 -16.57 9.11
C ARG A 116 4.95 -16.12 10.56
N VAL A 117 5.43 -14.90 10.82
CA VAL A 117 5.48 -14.34 12.19
C VAL A 117 4.08 -14.19 12.81
N PHE A 118 3.05 -13.99 11.98
CA PHE A 118 1.66 -13.86 12.43
C PHE A 118 0.96 -15.19 12.59
N TYR A 119 1.16 -16.10 11.63
CA TYR A 119 0.44 -17.37 11.59
C TYR A 119 1.08 -18.48 12.43
N ASP A 120 2.40 -18.45 12.65
CA ASP A 120 3.09 -19.51 13.40
C ASP A 120 3.31 -19.12 14.87
N LYS A 121 2.90 -19.99 15.80
CA LYS A 121 3.12 -19.83 17.26
C LYS A 121 4.58 -20.07 17.72
N ILE A 122 5.55 -20.20 16.82
CA ILE A 122 6.77 -20.96 17.12
C ILE A 122 7.99 -20.06 17.35
N VAL A 123 8.64 -20.25 18.50
CA VAL A 123 9.99 -19.78 18.88
C VAL A 123 11.07 -20.03 17.82
N GLU A 124 10.85 -20.99 16.92
CA GLU A 124 11.75 -21.31 15.82
C GLU A 124 11.73 -20.24 14.72
N THR A 125 10.60 -19.55 14.53
CA THR A 125 10.47 -18.42 13.59
C THR A 125 11.28 -17.22 14.08
N LEU A 126 11.34 -16.96 15.39
CA LEU A 126 12.21 -15.94 16.00
C LEU A 126 13.68 -16.12 15.64
N ARG A 127 14.19 -17.37 15.75
CA ARG A 127 15.57 -17.69 15.40
C ARG A 127 15.87 -17.45 13.91
N ARG A 128 14.88 -17.58 13.03
CA ARG A 128 15.02 -17.32 11.59
C ARG A 128 14.90 -15.82 11.28
N VAL A 129 13.99 -15.11 11.93
CA VAL A 129 13.81 -13.66 11.82
C VAL A 129 15.05 -12.90 12.29
N GLN A 130 15.67 -13.33 13.40
CA GLN A 130 16.95 -12.78 13.87
C GLN A 130 18.09 -13.01 12.87
N LYS A 131 18.09 -14.13 12.14
CA LYS A 131 19.08 -14.43 11.08
C LYS A 131 18.88 -13.59 9.80
N ILE A 132 17.67 -13.09 9.55
CA ILE A 132 17.39 -12.24 8.39
C ILE A 132 17.98 -10.83 8.58
N GLY A 133 18.11 -10.39 9.84
CA GLY A 133 18.68 -9.09 10.18
C GLY A 133 17.83 -7.91 9.68
N GLY A 134 18.36 -6.70 9.88
CA GLY A 134 17.75 -5.47 9.37
C GLY A 134 16.36 -5.12 9.94
N SER A 135 15.63 -4.31 9.19
CA SER A 135 14.27 -3.85 9.50
C SER A 135 13.26 -5.00 9.62
N LEU A 136 13.38 -6.04 8.79
CA LEU A 136 12.48 -7.21 8.83
C LEU A 136 12.65 -8.05 10.11
N GLY A 137 13.88 -8.15 10.62
CA GLY A 137 14.15 -8.77 11.92
C GLY A 137 13.41 -8.05 13.06
N LYS A 138 13.59 -6.72 13.11
CA LYS A 138 13.02 -5.86 14.16
C LYS A 138 11.49 -5.83 14.15
N VAL A 139 10.87 -5.82 12.97
CA VAL A 139 9.40 -5.77 12.85
C VAL A 139 8.74 -7.06 13.33
N GLY A 140 9.38 -8.21 13.09
CA GLY A 140 8.89 -9.48 13.61
C GLY A 140 9.02 -9.57 15.13
N GLU A 141 10.16 -9.17 15.68
CA GLU A 141 10.41 -9.14 17.13
C GLU A 141 9.42 -8.24 17.88
N PHE A 142 9.16 -7.04 17.34
CA PHE A 142 8.22 -6.10 17.95
C PHE A 142 6.81 -6.68 18.03
N TYR A 143 6.34 -7.32 16.97
CA TYR A 143 5.00 -7.92 16.96
C TYR A 143 4.87 -9.08 17.97
N LEU A 144 5.92 -9.87 18.16
CA LEU A 144 5.90 -10.95 19.15
C LEU A 144 5.86 -10.41 20.59
N LYS A 145 6.64 -9.36 20.87
CA LYS A 145 6.54 -8.61 22.14
C LYS A 145 5.11 -8.11 22.38
N PHE A 146 4.43 -7.63 21.34
CA PHE A 146 3.03 -7.23 21.43
C PHE A 146 2.10 -8.40 21.77
N ARG A 147 2.26 -9.56 21.12
CA ARG A 147 1.47 -10.77 21.42
C ARG A 147 1.68 -11.28 22.84
N GLU A 148 2.89 -11.16 23.37
CA GLU A 148 3.24 -11.47 24.77
C GLU A 148 2.71 -10.44 25.77
N LYS A 149 1.93 -9.44 25.31
CA LYS A 149 1.38 -8.33 26.10
C LYS A 149 2.46 -7.49 26.81
N SER A 150 3.69 -7.51 26.29
CA SER A 150 4.81 -6.75 26.85
C SER A 150 4.87 -5.30 26.32
N VAL A 151 4.10 -4.97 25.28
CA VAL A 151 3.94 -3.62 24.72
C VAL A 151 2.47 -3.31 24.48
N ARG A 152 2.11 -2.02 24.42
CA ARG A 152 0.71 -1.58 24.28
C ARG A 152 0.33 -1.45 22.82
N GLU A 153 -0.97 -1.49 22.55
CA GLU A 153 -1.55 -1.27 21.21
C GLU A 153 -1.06 0.00 20.52
N LYS A 154 -1.00 1.13 21.21
CA LYS A 154 -0.49 2.39 20.64
C LYS A 154 0.97 2.30 20.19
N ASP A 155 1.73 1.38 20.76
CA ASP A 155 3.13 1.19 20.40
C ASP A 155 3.24 0.46 19.04
N LEU A 156 2.21 -0.27 18.59
CA LEU A 156 2.14 -0.84 17.22
C LEU A 156 2.05 0.24 16.15
N ALA A 157 1.23 1.28 16.37
CA ALA A 157 1.12 2.38 15.42
C ALA A 157 2.49 3.02 15.14
N LYS A 158 3.22 3.30 16.22
CA LYS A 158 4.57 3.82 16.16
C LYS A 158 5.53 2.85 15.46
N ALA A 159 5.46 1.56 15.81
CA ALA A 159 6.30 0.54 15.19
C ALA A 159 6.06 0.41 13.68
N THR A 160 4.82 0.60 13.19
CA THR A 160 4.52 0.64 11.75
C THR A 160 5.30 1.77 11.07
N PHE A 161 5.23 2.99 11.60
CA PHE A 161 5.93 4.14 11.02
C PHE A 161 7.45 4.02 11.13
N ASP A 162 7.95 3.52 12.27
CA ASP A 162 9.37 3.26 12.46
C ASP A 162 9.86 2.20 11.46
N PHE A 163 9.08 1.16 11.18
CA PHE A 163 9.41 0.17 10.16
C PHE A 163 9.46 0.78 8.77
N ILE A 164 8.46 1.57 8.37
CA ILE A 164 8.41 2.26 7.07
C ILE A 164 9.70 3.09 6.88
N ARG A 165 10.04 3.93 7.86
CA ARG A 165 11.25 4.76 7.81
C ARG A 165 12.51 3.91 7.69
N ASN A 166 12.71 2.97 8.63
CA ASN A 166 13.93 2.18 8.69
C ASN A 166 14.13 1.34 7.42
N PHE A 167 13.05 0.77 6.87
CA PHE A 167 13.13 -0.01 5.64
C PHE A 167 13.38 0.88 4.41
N SER A 168 12.75 2.05 4.34
CA SER A 168 13.01 3.05 3.29
C SER A 168 14.48 3.47 3.27
N GLU A 169 15.06 3.75 4.44
CA GLU A 169 16.48 4.08 4.60
C GLU A 169 17.39 2.90 4.25
N GLU A 170 17.10 1.71 4.79
CA GLU A 170 17.86 0.48 4.55
C GLU A 170 17.92 0.12 3.05
N LYS A 171 16.79 0.25 2.35
CA LYS A 171 16.68 -0.06 0.92
C LYS A 171 17.00 1.12 0.00
N LYS A 172 17.25 2.31 0.56
CA LYS A 172 17.45 3.56 -0.19
C LYS A 172 16.34 3.80 -1.23
N GLN A 173 15.10 3.50 -0.85
CA GLN A 173 13.95 3.54 -1.74
C GLN A 173 12.93 4.52 -1.19
N ASN A 174 12.72 5.64 -1.89
CA ASN A 174 11.64 6.58 -1.54
C ASN A 174 10.28 5.90 -1.72
N MET A 175 9.35 6.17 -0.80
CA MET A 175 8.04 5.53 -0.76
C MET A 175 6.92 6.56 -0.57
N ILE A 176 5.81 6.31 -1.25
CA ILE A 176 4.51 6.94 -0.96
C ILE A 176 3.55 5.84 -0.57
N ILE A 177 2.81 6.05 0.51
CA ILE A 177 1.79 5.11 0.99
C ILE A 177 0.43 5.75 0.81
N ILE A 178 -0.43 5.09 0.03
CA ILE A 178 -1.81 5.48 -0.22
C ILE A 178 -2.70 4.63 0.67
N PHE A 179 -3.35 5.26 1.64
CA PHE A 179 -4.42 4.63 2.41
C PHE A 179 -5.77 4.96 1.76
N ASP A 180 -6.50 3.94 1.30
CA ASP A 180 -7.82 4.08 0.66
C ASP A 180 -8.83 3.12 1.29
N GLU A 181 -10.12 3.35 1.02
CA GLU A 181 -11.24 2.54 1.53
C GLU A 181 -11.28 2.40 3.06
N PHE A 182 -10.99 3.47 3.80
CA PHE A 182 -11.28 3.50 5.24
C PHE A 182 -12.74 3.10 5.49
N GLN A 183 -12.94 2.26 6.52
CA GLN A 183 -14.28 1.98 7.03
C GLN A 183 -14.98 3.31 7.35
N LYS A 184 -16.30 3.35 7.11
CA LYS A 184 -17.08 4.47 7.63
C LYS A 184 -16.96 4.41 9.15
N THR A 185 -16.33 5.39 9.77
CA THR A 185 -16.59 5.68 11.18
C THR A 185 -18.10 5.83 11.29
N HIS A 186 -18.73 4.93 12.05
CA HIS A 186 -20.13 5.07 12.40
C HIS A 186 -20.37 6.49 12.94
N SER A 187 -21.54 7.02 12.61
CA SER A 187 -22.04 8.35 12.92
C SER A 187 -21.59 8.87 14.28
N PHE A 188 -21.01 10.07 14.29
CA PHE A 188 -21.20 10.95 15.43
C PHE A 188 -22.67 11.39 15.39
N ASP A 189 -23.52 10.64 16.08
CA ASP A 189 -24.77 11.18 16.61
C ASP A 189 -24.48 11.87 17.95
#